data_AF-A0A842MWK0-F1
#
_entry.id   AF-A0A842MWK0-F1
#
_cell.length_a   1.000
_cell.length_b   1.000
_cell.length_c   1.000
_cell.angle_alpha   90.00
_cell.angle_beta   90.00
_cell.angle_gamma   90.00
#
_symmetry.space_group_name_H-M   'P 1'
#
loop_
_entity.id
_entity.type
_entity.pdbx_description
1 polymer ?
#
loop_
_entity_poly.entity_id
_entity_poly.type
_entity_poly.pdbx_seq_one_letter_code
_entity_poly.pdbx_strand_id
1 'polypeptide(L)' 'MKEWTCVQVGHHKSIGEVIESHQREGWSLHTYQAQGTPTMVNHYLLFERER' A
#
# COMPACT_ATOMS: atom_id res chain seq x y z
N MET A 1 4.90 17.74 9.68
CA MET A 1 3.75 16.85 9.98
C MET A 1 3.61 15.92 8.80
N LYS A 2 3.44 14.62 9.02
CA LYS A 2 3.38 13.62 7.94
C LYS A 2 2.03 13.66 7.20
N GLU A 3 2.08 13.46 5.89
CA GLU A 3 0.93 13.11 5.05
C GLU A 3 0.75 11.59 5.02
N TRP A 4 -0.49 11.13 4.85
CA TRP A 4 -0.84 9.72 4.88
C TRP A 4 -1.78 9.37 3.74
N THR A 5 -1.57 8.21 3.12
CA THR A 5 -2.51 7.63 2.15
C THR A 5 -2.59 6.12 2.30
N CYS A 6 -3.80 5.56 2.16
CA CYS A 6 -4.04 4.13 2.25
C CYS A 6 -4.61 3.63 0.92
N VAL A 7 -3.98 2.60 0.37
CA VAL A 7 -4.34 2.04 -0.93
C VAL A 7 -4.76 0.59 -0.78
N GLN A 8 -5.95 0.25 -1.28
CA GLN A 8 -6.37 -1.12 -1.46
C GLN A 8 -5.85 -1.65 -2.80
N VAL A 9 -5.14 -2.76 -2.76
CA VAL A 9 -4.67 -3.50 -3.93
C VAL A 9 -5.47 -4.80 -4.03
N GLY A 10 -6.16 -4.99 -5.16
CA GLY A 10 -7.08 -6.12 -5.35
C GLY A 10 -6.40 -7.47 -5.61
N HIS A 11 -5.09 -7.48 -5.92
CA HIS A 11 -4.37 -8.71 -6.24
C HIS A 11 -2.90 -8.62 -5.80
N HIS A 12 -2.40 -9.65 -5.11
CA HIS A 12 -1.04 -9.66 -4.53
C HIS A 12 0.08 -9.41 -5.56
N LYS A 13 -0.10 -9.83 -6.81
CA LYS A 13 0.87 -9.58 -7.90
C LYS A 13 1.12 -8.09 -8.19
N SER A 14 0.15 -7.23 -7.91
CA SER A 14 0.27 -5.79 -8.15
C SER A 14 0.88 -5.02 -6.97
N ILE A 15 1.16 -5.67 -5.84
CA ILE A 15 1.69 -5.00 -4.64
C ILE A 15 3.03 -4.32 -4.92
N GLY A 16 3.96 -5.03 -5.56
CA GLY A 16 5.30 -4.47 -5.86
C GLY A 16 5.21 -3.24 -6.75
N GLU A 17 4.41 -3.31 -7.82
CA GLU A 17 4.18 -2.19 -8.75
C GLU A 17 3.58 -0.97 -8.03
N VAL A 18 2.59 -1.19 -7.16
CA VAL A 18 1.96 -0.09 -6.39
C VAL A 18 2.95 0.54 -5.42
N ILE A 19 3.76 -0.26 -4.73
CA ILE A 19 4.81 0.24 -3.82
C ILE A 19 5.82 1.08 -4.60
N GLU A 20 6.34 0.56 -5.72
CA GLU A 20 7.31 1.30 -6.54
C GLU A 20 6.74 2.61 -7.07
N SER A 21 5.49 2.62 -7.53
CA SER A 21 4.82 3.84 -8.02
C SER A 21 4.75 4.90 -6.92
N HIS A 22 4.33 4.52 -5.72
CA HIS A 22 4.23 5.45 -4.58
C HIS A 22 5.61 5.94 -4.13
N GLN A 23 6.62 5.06 -4.10
CA GLN A 23 7.98 5.43 -3.75
C GLN A 23 8.58 6.45 -4.73
N ARG A 24 8.29 6.33 -6.03
CA ARG A 24 8.69 7.33 -7.04
C ARG A 24 8.04 8.70 -6.83
N GLU A 25 6.87 8.74 -6.19
CA GLU A 25 6.16 9.97 -5.81
C GLU A 25 6.58 10.51 -4.43
N GLY A 26 7.60 9.92 -3.82
CA GLY A 26 8.17 10.34 -2.54
C GLY A 26 7.47 9.75 -1.31
N TRP A 27 6.57 8.78 -1.49
CA TRP A 27 5.93 8.11 -0.37
C TRP A 27 6.77 6.95 0.17
N SER A 28 6.79 6.78 1.49
CA SER A 28 7.38 5.63 2.18
C SER A 28 6.29 4.66 2.63
N LEU A 29 6.47 3.36 2.38
CA LEU A 29 5.55 2.35 2.90
C LEU A 29 5.70 2.28 4.43
N HIS A 30 4.61 2.54 5.14
CA HIS A 30 4.54 2.46 6.61
C HIS A 30 4.13 1.07 7.07
N THR A 31 3.06 0.50 6.50
CA THR A 31 2.60 -0.85 6.84
C THR A 31 1.86 -1.51 5.68
N TYR A 32 1.84 -2.84 5.70
CA TYR A 32 1.06 -3.68 4.79
C TYR A 32 0.23 -4.67 5.61
N GLN A 33 -1.08 -4.67 5.35
CA GLN A 33 -2.02 -5.62 5.93
C GLN A 33 -2.79 -6.36 4.84
N ALA A 34 -2.80 -7.70 4.93
CA ALA A 34 -3.68 -8.54 4.12
C ALA A 34 -4.85 -9.02 4.99
N GLN A 35 -6.07 -8.82 4.54
CA GLN A 35 -7.27 -9.26 5.24
C GLN A 35 -8.24 -9.91 4.25
N GLY A 36 -8.79 -11.07 4.63
CA GLY A 36 -9.68 -11.80 3.74
C GLY A 36 -10.14 -13.15 4.26
N THR A 37 -10.79 -13.88 3.37
CA THR A 37 -11.19 -15.29 3.51
C THR A 37 -10.27 -16.16 2.64
N PRO A 38 -10.32 -17.51 2.72
CA PRO A 38 -9.50 -18.38 1.89
C PRO A 38 -9.66 -18.16 0.36
N THR A 39 -10.76 -17.55 -0.09
CA THR A 39 -11.06 -17.33 -1.51
C THR A 39 -10.95 -15.87 -1.95
N MET A 40 -10.78 -14.92 -1.02
CA MET A 40 -10.74 -13.50 -1.33
C MET A 40 -9.87 -12.77 -0.32
N VAL A 41 -8.78 -12.14 -0.78
CA VAL A 41 -7.85 -11.37 0.06
C VAL A 41 -7.75 -9.96 -0.47
N ASN A 42 -8.02 -8.98 0.40
CA ASN A 42 -7.71 -7.59 0.16
C ASN A 42 -6.34 -7.25 0.74
N HIS A 43 -5.59 -6.41 0.03
CA HIS A 43 -4.28 -5.97 0.44
C HIS A 43 -4.33 -4.46 0.67
N TYR A 44 -3.97 -4.00 1.86
CA TYR A 44 -3.97 -2.58 2.23
C TYR A 44 -2.55 -2.11 2.50
N LEU A 45 -2.11 -1.09 1.77
CA LEU A 45 -0.80 -0.48 1.90
C LEU A 45 -0.98 0.94 2.46
N LEU A 46 -0.45 1.19 3.65
CA LEU A 46 -0.42 2.52 4.24
C LEU A 46 0.93 3.15 3.90
N PHE A 47 0.90 4.33 3.32
CA PHE A 47 2.07 5.13 3.01
C PHE A 47 2.09 6.43 3.82
N GLU A 48 3.30 6.91 4.09
CA GLU A 48 3.57 8.19 4.73
C GLU A 48 4.57 9.01 3.91
N ARG A 49 4.48 10.34 3.99
CA ARG A 49 5.44 11.26 3.37
C ARG A 49 5.66 12.47 4.27
N GLU A 50 6.89 12.95 4.36
CA GLU A 50 7.19 14.22 5.03
C GLU A 50 6.66 15.39 4.20
N ARG A 51 6.08 16.39 4.89
CA ARG A 51 5.60 17.62 4.27
C ARG A 51 6.69 18.68 4.19
#